data_AF-A0A1F7QMI3-F1
#
_entry.id   AF-A0A1F7QMI3-F1
#
_cell.length_a   1.000
_cell.length_b   1.000
_cell.length_c   1.000
_cell.angle_alpha   90.00
_cell.angle_beta   90.00
_cell.angle_gamma   90.00
#
_symmetry.space_group_name_H-M   'P 1'
#
loop_
_entity.id
_entity.type
_entity.pdbx_description
1 polymer ?
#
loop_
_entity_poly.entity_id
_entity_poly.type
_entity_poly.pdbx_seq_one_letter_code
_entity_poly.pdbx_strand_id
1 'polypeptide(L)'
;MRYHYQLDHHHQKKFLRRTSWFLIFVIVCIVGFAGYAYIDNLNESSANTEEKTTSGASAGYFAPAVGIIRSPYFQFQANKSWAQATSDSTGNKFVYRSLRDSLIERELTIYVNGSPSLSATRVLPVNLKGTAEFLPQAVSDHCGKTFPTKQQSIQSVTLDRVNFNCQPDSTAYTVFVGLVGGSTQIALTRPNGQKAMYTIYYSDVTATPSVSHLSEIISTFQAR
;
A
#
# COMPACT_ATOMS: atom_id res chain seq x y z
N MET A 1 65.21 -77.53 3.97
CA MET A 1 63.97 -77.61 4.78
C MET A 1 62.98 -76.59 4.25
N ARG A 2 61.79 -77.03 3.81
CA ARG A 2 60.74 -76.15 3.27
C ARG A 2 59.99 -75.49 4.42
N TYR A 3 59.95 -74.16 4.42
CA TYR A 3 59.23 -73.35 5.40
C TYR A 3 57.83 -73.06 4.86
N HIS A 4 56.80 -73.68 5.45
CA HIS A 4 55.40 -73.38 5.11
C HIS A 4 54.97 -72.11 5.85
N TYR A 5 54.81 -71.03 5.10
CA TYR A 5 54.26 -69.77 5.59
C TYR A 5 52.73 -69.89 5.63
N GLN A 6 52.17 -70.19 6.81
CA GLN A 6 50.73 -70.09 7.03
C GLN A 6 50.39 -68.63 7.35
N LEU A 7 49.81 -67.93 6.37
CA LEU A 7 49.22 -66.61 6.57
C LEU A 7 47.94 -66.75 7.40
N ASP A 8 47.95 -66.11 8.56
CA ASP A 8 46.86 -66.06 9.51
C ASP A 8 45.64 -65.33 8.91
N HIS A 9 44.64 -66.11 8.50
CA HIS A 9 43.50 -65.66 7.71
C HIS A 9 42.47 -64.85 8.54
N HIS A 10 42.61 -64.80 9.86
CA HIS A 10 41.55 -64.33 10.75
C HIS A 10 41.50 -62.80 10.92
N HIS A 11 42.63 -62.11 10.76
CA HIS A 11 42.70 -60.64 10.82
C HIS A 11 42.22 -59.95 9.53
N GLN A 12 42.28 -60.61 8.38
CA GLN A 12 41.82 -60.05 7.10
C GLN A 12 40.30 -59.83 7.06
N LYS A 13 39.50 -60.72 7.67
CA LYS A 13 38.02 -60.61 7.62
C LYS A 13 37.47 -59.36 8.31
N LYS A 14 38.10 -58.89 9.39
CA LYS A 14 37.67 -57.65 10.08
C LYS A 14 38.07 -56.39 9.30
N PHE A 15 39.23 -56.41 8.63
CA PHE A 15 39.66 -55.30 7.78
C PHE A 15 38.76 -55.19 6.53
N LEU A 16 38.45 -56.31 5.87
CA LEU A 16 37.58 -56.35 4.68
C LEU A 16 36.17 -55.83 4.95
N ARG A 17 35.60 -56.07 6.14
CA ARG A 17 34.27 -55.57 6.50
C ARG A 17 34.27 -54.05 6.72
N ARG A 18 35.35 -53.49 7.26
CA ARG A 18 35.51 -52.05 7.50
C ARG A 18 35.84 -51.29 6.22
N THR A 19 36.64 -51.87 5.33
CA THR A 19 36.92 -51.29 4.01
C THR A 19 35.72 -51.40 3.07
N SER A 20 34.92 -52.47 3.16
CA SER A 20 33.68 -52.61 2.40
C SER A 20 32.67 -51.51 2.75
N TRP A 21 32.49 -51.18 4.03
CA TRP A 21 31.64 -50.06 4.46
C TRP A 21 32.17 -48.71 3.97
N PHE A 22 33.49 -48.51 4.03
CA PHE A 22 34.11 -47.28 3.52
C PHE A 22 33.93 -47.12 2.00
N LEU A 23 34.06 -48.22 1.23
CA LEU A 23 33.82 -48.21 -0.20
C LEU A 23 32.37 -47.88 -0.57
N ILE A 24 31.40 -48.42 0.17
CA ILE A 24 29.97 -48.10 -0.04
C ILE A 24 29.73 -46.60 0.21
N PHE A 25 30.30 -46.04 1.28
CA PHE A 25 30.17 -44.62 1.59
C PHE A 25 30.77 -43.73 0.49
N VAL A 26 31.96 -44.08 -0.02
CA VAL A 26 32.61 -43.37 -1.13
C VAL A 26 31.75 -43.40 -2.39
N ILE A 27 31.16 -44.55 -2.73
CA ILE A 27 30.27 -44.67 -3.90
C ILE A 27 29.03 -43.77 -3.74
N VAL A 28 28.41 -43.75 -2.56
CA VAL A 28 27.26 -42.88 -2.28
C VAL A 28 27.63 -41.40 -2.42
N CYS A 29 28.80 -40.99 -1.92
CA CYS A 29 29.27 -39.61 -2.08
C CYS A 29 29.52 -39.26 -3.56
N ILE A 30 30.09 -40.16 -4.35
CA ILE A 30 30.33 -39.93 -5.78
C ILE A 30 29.01 -39.79 -6.53
N VAL A 31 28.03 -40.65 -6.27
CA VAL A 31 26.69 -40.57 -6.90
C VAL A 31 25.97 -39.29 -6.48
N GLY A 32 26.04 -38.92 -5.20
CA GLY A 32 25.46 -37.67 -4.70
C GLY A 32 26.10 -36.44 -5.35
N PHE A 33 27.42 -36.43 -5.51
CA PHE A 33 28.15 -35.34 -6.16
C PHE A 33 27.83 -35.25 -7.66
N ALA A 34 27.76 -36.39 -8.35
CA ALA A 34 27.37 -36.44 -9.76
C ALA A 34 25.91 -35.96 -9.96
N GLY A 35 25.00 -36.34 -9.06
CA GLY A 35 23.61 -35.85 -9.08
C GLY A 35 23.50 -34.35 -8.83
N TYR A 36 24.27 -33.83 -7.86
CA TYR A 36 24.34 -32.39 -7.60
C TYR A 36 24.88 -31.62 -8.82
N ALA A 37 26.00 -32.05 -9.40
CA ALA A 37 26.58 -31.43 -10.59
C ALA A 37 25.64 -31.49 -11.81
N TYR A 38 24.85 -32.56 -11.95
CA TYR A 38 23.84 -32.67 -13.01
C TYR A 38 22.70 -31.66 -12.83
N ILE A 39 22.21 -31.46 -11.60
CA ILE A 39 21.19 -30.44 -11.29
C ILE A 39 21.75 -29.03 -11.52
N ASP A 40 22.99 -28.77 -11.12
CA ASP A 40 23.64 -27.48 -11.32
C ASP A 40 23.81 -27.15 -12.81
N ASN A 41 24.22 -28.14 -13.62
CA ASN A 41 24.33 -27.98 -15.07
C ASN A 41 22.97 -27.78 -15.76
N LEU A 42 21.87 -28.37 -15.24
CA LEU A 42 20.52 -28.08 -15.73
C LEU A 42 20.08 -26.64 -15.40
N ASN A 43 20.47 -26.12 -14.24
CA ASN A 43 20.23 -24.73 -13.89
C ASN A 43 21.07 -23.77 -14.74
N GLU A 44 22.32 -24.13 -15.05
CA GLU A 44 23.22 -23.33 -15.88
C GLU A 44 22.86 -23.37 -17.38
N SER A 45 22.28 -24.48 -17.85
CA SER A 45 21.71 -24.61 -19.20
C SER A 45 20.40 -23.80 -19.36
N SER A 46 19.72 -23.50 -18.25
CA SER A 46 18.58 -22.58 -18.23
C SER A 46 19.02 -21.10 -18.14
N ALA A 47 20.31 -20.83 -17.88
CA ALA A 47 20.88 -19.50 -17.74
C ALA A 47 21.59 -18.98 -19.00
N ASN A 48 21.76 -19.80 -20.04
CA ASN A 48 22.58 -19.46 -21.23
C ASN A 48 21.82 -19.57 -22.57
N THR A 49 20.57 -19.13 -22.61
CA THR A 49 19.94 -18.65 -23.87
C THR A 49 19.45 -17.22 -23.67
N GLU A 50 20.38 -16.29 -23.45
CA GLU A 50 20.16 -14.89 -23.76
C GLU A 50 20.79 -14.59 -25.12
N GLU A 51 20.08 -14.98 -26.18
CA GLU A 51 20.16 -14.21 -27.41
C GLU A 51 19.59 -12.83 -27.09
N LYS A 52 20.43 -11.81 -27.29
CA LYS A 52 20.18 -10.39 -27.09
C LYS A 52 19.10 -9.92 -28.06
N THR A 53 17.86 -10.31 -27.80
CA THR A 53 16.67 -9.69 -28.37
C THR A 53 16.22 -8.65 -27.36
N THR A 54 16.16 -7.40 -27.78
CA THR A 54 15.63 -6.28 -26.99
C THR A 54 14.12 -6.46 -26.77
N SER A 55 13.72 -7.52 -26.08
CA SER A 55 12.39 -7.67 -25.51
C SER A 55 12.40 -6.88 -24.24
N GLY A 56 11.96 -5.62 -24.33
CA GLY A 56 11.55 -4.87 -23.16
C GLY A 56 10.55 -5.74 -22.41
N ALA A 57 10.96 -6.30 -21.28
CA ALA A 57 10.04 -6.88 -20.32
C ALA A 57 9.13 -5.74 -19.88
N SER A 58 8.01 -5.57 -20.58
CA SER A 58 6.89 -4.81 -20.07
C SER A 58 6.48 -5.55 -18.82
N ALA A 59 6.96 -5.09 -17.65
CA ALA A 59 6.36 -5.40 -16.39
C ALA A 59 4.86 -5.17 -16.61
N GLY A 60 4.09 -6.25 -16.57
CA GLY A 60 2.64 -6.19 -16.75
C GLY A 60 2.10 -5.36 -15.59
N TYR A 61 2.00 -4.04 -15.79
CA TYR A 61 1.36 -3.14 -14.85
C TYR A 61 -0.12 -3.42 -14.99
N PHE A 62 -0.62 -4.39 -14.23
CA PHE A 62 -2.04 -4.58 -14.04
C PHE A 62 -2.53 -3.35 -13.28
N ALA A 63 -2.96 -2.33 -14.03
CA ALA A 63 -3.60 -1.17 -13.45
C ALA A 63 -4.77 -1.70 -12.59
N PRO A 64 -4.84 -1.34 -11.31
CA PRO A 64 -5.95 -1.76 -10.46
C PRO A 64 -7.25 -1.34 -11.14
N ALA A 65 -8.24 -2.21 -11.15
CA ALA A 65 -9.49 -1.89 -11.84
C ALA A 65 -10.11 -0.65 -11.17
N VAL A 66 -10.13 0.47 -11.91
CA VAL A 66 -10.63 1.76 -11.45
C VAL A 66 -12.13 1.85 -11.73
N GLY A 67 -12.91 2.17 -10.71
CA GLY A 67 -14.33 2.49 -10.81
C GLY A 67 -14.57 4.01 -10.74
N ILE A 68 -15.52 4.51 -11.53
CA ILE A 68 -15.99 5.89 -11.40
C ILE A 68 -17.16 5.89 -10.41
N ILE A 69 -16.97 6.52 -9.26
CA ILE A 69 -18.01 6.75 -8.26
C ILE A 69 -18.70 8.07 -8.61
N ARG A 70 -20.04 8.06 -8.68
CA ARG A 70 -20.85 9.21 -9.07
C ARG A 70 -21.94 9.47 -8.04
N SER A 71 -22.12 10.73 -7.68
CA SER A 71 -23.27 11.26 -6.96
C SER A 71 -23.96 12.35 -7.80
N PRO A 72 -25.12 12.87 -7.37
CA PRO A 72 -25.73 14.04 -8.00
C PRO A 72 -24.90 15.32 -7.93
N TYR A 73 -23.86 15.37 -7.09
CA TYR A 73 -23.09 16.59 -6.80
C TYR A 73 -21.62 16.53 -7.21
N PHE A 74 -21.08 15.33 -7.38
CA PHE A 74 -19.67 15.12 -7.70
C PHE A 74 -19.44 13.74 -8.32
N GLN A 75 -18.24 13.56 -8.86
CA GLN A 75 -17.70 12.25 -9.22
C GLN A 75 -16.21 12.20 -8.93
N PHE A 76 -15.68 10.99 -8.72
CA PHE A 76 -14.26 10.74 -8.61
C PHE A 76 -13.94 9.30 -9.03
N GLN A 77 -12.67 9.04 -9.29
CA GLN A 77 -12.18 7.69 -9.55
C GLN A 77 -11.60 7.08 -8.28
N ALA A 78 -11.89 5.81 -8.05
CA ALA A 78 -11.34 5.04 -6.94
C ALA A 78 -11.18 3.57 -7.36
N ASN A 79 -10.37 2.81 -6.62
CA ASN A 79 -10.30 1.36 -6.85
C ASN A 79 -11.66 0.69 -6.50
N LYS A 80 -11.86 -0.56 -6.95
CA LYS A 80 -13.09 -1.32 -6.70
C LYS A 80 -13.37 -1.67 -5.23
N SER A 81 -12.43 -1.48 -4.31
CA SER A 81 -12.68 -1.77 -2.89
C SER A 81 -13.50 -0.68 -2.19
N TRP A 82 -13.66 0.49 -2.83
CA TRP A 82 -14.53 1.56 -2.34
C TRP A 82 -16.00 1.30 -2.68
N ALA A 83 -16.84 1.31 -1.67
CA ALA A 83 -18.29 1.25 -1.82
C ALA A 83 -18.97 2.34 -0.98
N GLN A 84 -20.13 2.83 -1.42
CA GLN A 84 -20.92 3.78 -0.65
C GLN A 84 -21.60 3.07 0.53
N ALA A 85 -21.43 3.60 1.74
CA ALA A 85 -22.19 3.21 2.91
C ALA A 85 -23.54 3.96 2.89
N THR A 86 -24.55 3.36 2.26
CA THR A 86 -25.87 3.98 2.06
C THR A 86 -26.59 4.26 3.36
N SER A 87 -26.43 3.41 4.39
CA SER A 87 -27.01 3.62 5.73
C SER A 87 -26.50 4.88 6.42
N ASP A 88 -25.28 5.31 6.09
CA ASP A 88 -24.58 6.39 6.78
C ASP A 88 -24.51 7.67 5.94
N SER A 89 -25.01 7.57 4.70
CA SER A 89 -25.16 8.66 3.74
C SER A 89 -26.54 9.30 3.85
N THR A 90 -26.59 10.62 3.72
CA THR A 90 -27.82 11.43 3.69
C THR A 90 -27.83 12.28 2.41
N GLY A 91 -28.85 13.13 2.23
CA GLY A 91 -28.92 14.02 1.06
C GLY A 91 -27.76 15.01 0.92
N ASN A 92 -27.01 15.27 2.00
CA ASN A 92 -25.89 16.21 2.06
C ASN A 92 -24.60 15.61 2.64
N LYS A 93 -24.58 14.30 2.95
CA LYS A 93 -23.43 13.57 3.49
C LYS A 93 -23.27 12.27 2.71
N PHE A 94 -22.09 12.06 2.14
CA PHE A 94 -21.79 10.88 1.35
C PHE A 94 -20.62 10.14 1.98
N VAL A 95 -20.87 8.93 2.48
CA VAL A 95 -19.85 8.11 3.14
C VAL A 95 -19.46 6.96 2.20
N TYR A 96 -18.17 6.85 1.91
CA TYR A 96 -17.57 5.76 1.16
C TYR A 96 -16.57 5.03 2.03
N ARG A 97 -16.52 3.71 1.92
CA ARG A 97 -15.62 2.86 2.71
C ARG A 97 -14.83 1.96 1.80
N SER A 98 -13.54 1.83 2.07
CA SER A 98 -12.71 0.77 1.52
C SER A 98 -12.70 -0.40 2.50
N LEU A 99 -13.10 -1.58 2.03
CA LEU A 99 -13.13 -2.80 2.83
C LEU A 99 -11.97 -3.73 2.48
N ARG A 100 -11.43 -4.41 3.49
CA ARG A 100 -10.58 -5.59 3.35
C ARG A 100 -11.15 -6.68 4.22
N ASP A 101 -11.54 -7.80 3.63
CA ASP A 101 -12.12 -8.95 4.35
C ASP A 101 -13.27 -8.54 5.31
N SER A 102 -14.15 -7.64 4.86
CA SER A 102 -15.26 -7.01 5.61
C SER A 102 -14.88 -5.97 6.68
N LEU A 103 -13.60 -5.77 6.96
CA LEU A 103 -13.12 -4.72 7.86
C LEU A 103 -13.00 -3.38 7.13
N ILE A 104 -13.45 -2.30 7.78
CA ILE A 104 -13.33 -0.93 7.27
C ILE A 104 -11.90 -0.48 7.52
N GLU A 105 -11.10 -0.36 6.46
CA GLU A 105 -9.72 0.16 6.56
C GLU A 105 -9.68 1.68 6.39
N ARG A 106 -10.53 2.20 5.51
CA ARG A 106 -10.53 3.62 5.13
C ARG A 106 -11.95 4.10 4.97
N GLU A 107 -12.19 5.34 5.36
CA GLU A 107 -13.47 6.01 5.17
C GLU A 107 -13.24 7.39 4.55
N LEU A 108 -14.05 7.71 3.55
CA LEU A 108 -14.12 9.01 2.89
C LEU A 108 -15.52 9.55 3.11
N THR A 109 -15.62 10.68 3.81
CA THR A 109 -16.89 11.39 3.98
C THR A 109 -16.84 12.72 3.25
N ILE A 110 -17.80 12.94 2.34
CA ILE A 110 -17.96 14.18 1.59
C ILE A 110 -19.26 14.83 2.03
N TYR A 111 -19.18 16.06 2.53
CA TYR A 111 -20.34 16.88 2.83
C TYR A 111 -20.57 17.89 1.70
N VAL A 112 -21.82 18.06 1.29
CA VAL A 112 -22.22 19.03 0.26
C VAL A 112 -23.17 20.04 0.88
N ASN A 113 -22.81 21.32 0.84
CA ASN A 113 -23.53 22.42 1.51
C ASN A 113 -23.77 22.17 3.01
N GLY A 114 -22.89 21.41 3.65
CA GLY A 114 -22.89 21.15 5.08
C GLY A 114 -21.60 21.64 5.73
N SER A 115 -21.72 22.10 6.99
CA SER A 115 -20.58 22.50 7.82
C SER A 115 -20.51 21.59 9.04
N PRO A 116 -19.94 20.38 8.91
CA PRO A 116 -19.90 19.44 10.01
C PRO A 116 -18.93 19.93 11.10
N SER A 117 -19.28 19.70 12.37
CA SER A 117 -18.37 19.96 13.50
C SER A 117 -17.38 18.80 13.65
N LEU A 118 -16.46 18.68 12.70
CA LEU A 118 -15.41 17.67 12.67
C LEU A 118 -14.04 18.29 12.94
N SER A 119 -13.12 17.44 13.40
CA SER A 119 -11.70 17.75 13.55
C SER A 119 -10.85 16.68 12.87
N ALA A 120 -9.66 17.08 12.41
CA ALA A 120 -8.69 16.18 11.80
C ALA A 120 -7.31 16.33 12.45
N THR A 121 -6.41 15.38 12.18
CA THR A 121 -5.02 15.46 12.62
C THR A 121 -4.10 16.03 11.55
N ARG A 122 -4.52 16.03 10.29
CA ARG A 122 -3.73 16.47 9.13
C ARG A 122 -4.61 17.19 8.11
N VAL A 123 -3.97 17.86 7.16
CA VAL A 123 -4.62 18.47 6.01
C VAL A 123 -3.91 18.07 4.72
N LEU A 124 -4.68 17.81 3.66
CA LEU A 124 -4.21 17.67 2.29
C LEU A 124 -4.44 19.01 1.58
N PRO A 125 -3.41 19.87 1.44
CA PRO A 125 -3.54 21.12 0.73
C PRO A 125 -3.78 20.87 -0.76
N VAL A 126 -4.76 21.58 -1.33
CA VAL A 126 -5.07 21.54 -2.76
C VAL A 126 -5.02 22.94 -3.37
N ASN A 127 -4.56 23.02 -4.61
CA ASN A 127 -4.85 24.17 -5.47
C ASN A 127 -6.04 23.83 -6.39
N LEU A 128 -6.71 24.84 -6.92
CA LEU A 128 -7.69 24.66 -7.99
C LEU A 128 -7.02 24.77 -9.34
N LYS A 129 -7.26 23.80 -10.22
CA LYS A 129 -6.98 23.92 -11.66
C LYS A 129 -8.27 24.35 -12.34
N GLY A 130 -8.36 25.63 -12.71
CA GLY A 130 -9.62 26.22 -13.17
C GLY A 130 -10.64 26.34 -12.04
N THR A 131 -11.89 25.90 -12.26
CA THR A 131 -13.02 26.11 -11.33
C THR A 131 -13.58 24.83 -10.68
N ALA A 132 -13.08 23.65 -11.07
CA ALA A 132 -13.74 22.38 -10.71
C ALA A 132 -12.79 21.21 -10.41
N GLU A 133 -11.49 21.33 -10.68
CA GLU A 133 -10.50 20.26 -10.48
C GLU A 133 -9.51 20.61 -9.36
N PHE A 134 -9.12 19.60 -8.58
CA PHE A 134 -8.12 19.75 -7.52
C PHE A 134 -6.73 19.30 -7.99
N LEU A 135 -5.72 20.04 -7.54
CA LEU A 135 -4.31 19.67 -7.63
C LEU A 135 -3.79 19.40 -6.22
N PRO A 136 -3.75 18.13 -5.77
CA PRO A 136 -3.25 17.79 -4.44
C PRO A 136 -1.75 18.04 -4.33
N GLN A 137 -1.34 18.51 -3.15
CA GLN A 137 0.07 18.62 -2.74
C GLN A 137 0.43 17.51 -1.75
N ALA A 138 1.62 17.55 -1.17
CA ALA A 138 1.98 16.67 -0.07
C ALA A 138 1.05 16.92 1.13
N VAL A 139 0.63 15.83 1.79
CA VAL A 139 -0.13 15.92 3.04
C VAL A 139 0.72 16.57 4.12
N SER A 140 0.07 17.36 4.97
CA SER A 140 0.72 17.98 6.10
C SER A 140 1.24 16.95 7.10
N ASP A 141 2.19 17.41 7.90
CA ASP A 141 2.51 16.76 9.15
C ASP A 141 1.31 16.73 10.11
N HIS A 142 1.44 15.93 11.17
CA HIS A 142 0.47 15.91 12.26
C HIS A 142 0.35 17.30 12.91
N CYS A 143 -0.87 17.83 13.03
CA CYS A 143 -1.12 19.18 13.54
C CYS A 143 -0.69 19.36 15.00
N GLY A 144 -0.64 18.27 15.77
CA GLY A 144 -0.01 18.23 17.10
C GLY A 144 1.42 18.78 17.17
N LYS A 145 2.20 18.72 16.07
CA LYS A 145 3.56 19.29 16.02
C LYS A 145 3.59 20.83 16.11
N THR A 146 2.47 21.49 15.84
CA THR A 146 2.37 22.96 15.91
C THR A 146 2.21 23.47 17.34
N PHE A 147 1.92 22.59 18.30
CA PHE A 147 1.69 22.96 19.70
C PHE A 147 2.94 22.68 20.54
N PRO A 148 3.41 23.66 21.35
CA PRO A 148 4.58 23.48 22.21
C PRO A 148 4.30 22.52 23.38
N THR A 149 3.04 22.38 23.76
CA THR A 149 2.57 21.53 24.86
C THR A 149 1.44 20.63 24.38
N LYS A 150 1.26 19.46 25.01
CA LYS A 150 0.12 18.57 24.73
C LYS A 150 -1.18 19.33 24.96
N GLN A 151 -2.00 19.40 23.92
CA GLN A 151 -3.28 20.11 23.94
C GLN A 151 -4.39 19.13 23.59
N GLN A 152 -5.30 18.93 24.54
CA GLN A 152 -6.36 17.93 24.41
C GLN A 152 -7.59 18.44 23.65
N SER A 153 -7.78 19.76 23.62
CA SER A 153 -8.96 20.37 23.00
C SER A 153 -8.81 20.54 21.49
N ILE A 154 -9.91 20.43 20.75
CA ILE A 154 -9.98 20.85 19.35
C ILE A 154 -9.65 22.34 19.25
N GLN A 155 -8.75 22.72 18.35
CA GLN A 155 -8.38 24.12 18.08
C GLN A 155 -8.34 24.40 16.59
N SER A 156 -8.71 25.62 16.20
CA SER A 156 -8.55 26.07 14.82
C SER A 156 -7.09 26.47 14.59
N VAL A 157 -6.45 25.88 13.58
CA VAL A 157 -5.05 26.14 13.22
C VAL A 157 -4.90 26.35 11.73
N THR A 158 -3.81 27.02 11.35
CA THR A 158 -3.36 27.12 9.96
C THR A 158 -2.15 26.22 9.76
N LEU A 159 -2.27 25.20 8.92
CA LEU A 159 -1.16 24.33 8.52
C LEU A 159 -1.09 24.26 7.00
N ASP A 160 0.11 24.38 6.43
CA ASP A 160 0.33 24.45 4.97
C ASP A 160 -0.58 25.47 4.26
N ARG A 161 -0.84 26.60 4.93
CA ARG A 161 -1.72 27.69 4.49
C ARG A 161 -3.21 27.30 4.41
N VAL A 162 -3.65 26.27 5.10
CA VAL A 162 -5.06 25.86 5.18
C VAL A 162 -5.56 25.96 6.61
N ASN A 163 -6.71 26.61 6.80
CA ASN A 163 -7.39 26.75 8.09
C ASN A 163 -8.34 25.58 8.35
N PHE A 164 -8.17 24.89 9.49
CA PHE A 164 -9.02 23.75 9.88
C PHE A 164 -9.06 23.52 11.39
N ASN A 165 -10.02 22.72 11.83
CA ASN A 165 -10.12 22.27 13.23
C ASN A 165 -9.19 21.08 13.46
N CYS A 166 -8.10 21.29 14.19
CA CYS A 166 -7.12 20.29 14.59
C CYS A 166 -7.52 19.61 15.90
N GLN A 167 -7.32 18.29 15.97
CA GLN A 167 -7.34 17.52 17.22
C GLN A 167 -5.91 17.07 17.57
N PRO A 168 -5.18 17.82 18.42
CA PRO A 168 -3.72 17.69 18.55
C PRO A 168 -3.26 16.37 19.16
N ASP A 169 -4.03 15.84 20.10
CA ASP A 169 -3.70 14.63 20.87
C ASP A 169 -4.27 13.33 20.28
N SER A 170 -4.99 13.40 19.16
CA SER A 170 -5.53 12.19 18.51
C SER A 170 -4.42 11.42 17.81
N THR A 171 -4.38 10.10 17.99
CA THR A 171 -3.49 9.21 17.25
C THR A 171 -4.07 8.75 15.92
N ALA A 172 -5.34 9.05 15.65
CA ALA A 172 -6.03 8.64 14.44
C ALA A 172 -5.44 9.35 13.21
N TYR A 173 -5.29 8.61 12.11
CA TYR A 173 -4.91 9.21 10.84
C TYR A 173 -6.14 9.78 10.15
N THR A 174 -6.38 11.07 10.35
CA THR A 174 -7.54 11.78 9.81
C THR A 174 -7.08 13.01 9.06
N VAL A 175 -7.64 13.22 7.86
CA VAL A 175 -7.17 14.23 6.91
C VAL A 175 -8.37 15.01 6.40
N PHE A 176 -8.32 16.33 6.51
CA PHE A 176 -9.19 17.20 5.72
C PHE A 176 -8.53 17.54 4.39
N VAL A 177 -9.33 17.69 3.35
CA VAL A 177 -8.88 18.38 2.13
C VAL A 177 -9.22 19.85 2.25
N GLY A 178 -8.28 20.74 1.94
CA GLY A 178 -8.56 22.18 2.02
C GLY A 178 -7.76 23.02 1.05
N LEU A 179 -8.34 24.16 0.68
CA LEU A 179 -7.78 25.05 -0.32
C LEU A 179 -6.60 25.83 0.26
N VAL A 180 -5.50 25.86 -0.46
CA VAL A 180 -4.32 26.67 -0.12
C VAL A 180 -4.72 28.16 -0.03
N GLY A 181 -4.38 28.80 1.10
CA GLY A 181 -4.78 30.17 1.42
C GLY A 181 -6.22 30.31 1.92
N GLY A 182 -6.94 29.20 2.12
CA GLY A 182 -8.35 29.16 2.49
C GLY A 182 -8.63 28.21 3.66
N SER A 183 -9.75 27.49 3.58
CA SER A 183 -10.20 26.54 4.60
C SER A 183 -10.57 25.17 3.99
N THR A 184 -11.06 24.27 4.83
CA THR A 184 -11.57 22.95 4.43
C THR A 184 -12.96 22.98 3.81
N GLN A 185 -13.61 24.14 3.79
CA GLN A 185 -14.87 24.38 3.10
C GLN A 185 -14.57 24.96 1.71
N ILE A 186 -14.62 24.12 0.70
CA ILE A 186 -14.19 24.49 -0.65
C ILE A 186 -15.41 24.75 -1.53
N ALA A 187 -15.53 25.97 -2.05
CA ALA A 187 -16.57 26.33 -3.01
C ALA A 187 -16.16 25.89 -4.42
N LEU A 188 -16.92 24.99 -5.04
CA LEU A 188 -16.73 24.61 -6.45
C LEU A 188 -17.92 25.03 -7.30
N THR A 189 -17.65 25.34 -8.57
CA THR A 189 -18.69 25.66 -9.55
C THR A 189 -19.10 24.40 -10.28
N ARG A 190 -20.39 24.04 -10.21
CA ARG A 190 -20.95 22.91 -10.93
C ARG A 190 -21.14 23.23 -12.42
N PRO A 191 -21.26 22.22 -13.30
CA PRO A 191 -21.55 22.39 -14.73
C PRO A 191 -22.77 23.30 -15.03
N ASN A 192 -23.75 23.35 -14.13
CA ASN A 192 -24.93 24.23 -14.26
C ASN A 192 -24.68 25.68 -13.80
N GLY A 193 -23.44 26.05 -13.44
CA GLY A 193 -23.06 27.37 -12.92
C GLY A 193 -23.34 27.60 -11.44
N GLN A 194 -24.06 26.70 -10.76
CA GLN A 194 -24.33 26.84 -9.33
C GLN A 194 -23.10 26.48 -8.50
N LYS A 195 -22.82 27.27 -7.47
CA LYS A 195 -21.78 26.93 -6.49
C LYS A 195 -22.30 25.94 -5.47
N ALA A 196 -21.44 25.02 -5.05
CA ALA A 196 -21.69 24.14 -3.90
C ALA A 196 -20.45 24.15 -3.01
N MET A 197 -20.69 24.05 -1.70
CA MET A 197 -19.63 23.96 -0.69
C MET A 197 -19.33 22.50 -0.41
N TYR A 198 -18.07 22.11 -0.50
CA TYR A 198 -17.61 20.74 -0.25
C TYR A 198 -16.72 20.73 0.99
N THR A 199 -16.98 19.81 1.91
CA THR A 199 -16.03 19.44 2.98
C THR A 199 -15.68 17.97 2.78
N ILE A 200 -14.40 17.67 2.56
CA ILE A 200 -13.93 16.31 2.32
C ILE A 200 -13.06 15.87 3.50
N TYR A 201 -13.49 14.80 4.15
CA TYR A 201 -12.84 14.22 5.31
C TYR A 201 -12.47 12.77 5.04
N TYR A 202 -11.27 12.37 5.43
CA TYR A 202 -10.75 11.04 5.22
C TYR A 202 -10.18 10.47 6.51
N SER A 203 -10.41 9.19 6.78
CA SER A 203 -9.76 8.45 7.86
C SER A 203 -9.16 7.15 7.34
N ASP A 204 -8.02 6.79 7.90
CA ASP A 204 -7.31 5.53 7.63
C ASP A 204 -6.94 4.88 8.97
N VAL A 205 -7.44 3.66 9.19
CA VAL A 205 -7.23 2.90 10.43
C VAL A 205 -6.27 1.72 10.23
N THR A 206 -5.57 1.66 9.10
CA THR A 206 -4.58 0.61 8.85
C THR A 206 -3.35 0.76 9.74
N ALA A 207 -2.56 -0.31 9.86
CA ALA A 207 -1.30 -0.29 10.63
C ALA A 207 -0.25 0.67 10.05
N THR A 208 -0.34 0.98 8.75
CA THR A 208 0.54 1.92 8.04
C THR A 208 -0.32 2.90 7.22
N PRO A 209 -0.94 3.89 7.88
CA PRO A 209 -1.84 4.81 7.21
C PRO A 209 -1.16 5.55 6.06
N SER A 210 -1.87 5.70 4.94
CA SER A 210 -1.34 6.36 3.74
C SER A 210 -2.34 7.34 3.14
N VAL A 211 -1.83 8.43 2.57
CA VAL A 211 -2.62 9.42 1.82
C VAL A 211 -2.70 9.12 0.32
N SER A 212 -2.05 8.06 -0.17
CA SER A 212 -2.00 7.75 -1.62
C SER A 212 -3.40 7.62 -2.22
N HIS A 213 -4.27 6.82 -1.59
CA HIS A 213 -5.65 6.63 -2.04
C HIS A 213 -6.48 7.92 -2.01
N LEU A 214 -6.30 8.74 -0.96
CA LEU A 214 -6.96 10.04 -0.90
C LEU A 214 -6.47 10.94 -2.03
N SER A 215 -5.16 10.97 -2.29
CA SER A 215 -4.56 11.81 -3.34
C SER A 215 -5.06 11.42 -4.72
N GLU A 216 -5.16 10.12 -5.01
CA GLU A 216 -5.76 9.58 -6.25
C GLU A 216 -7.22 10.02 -6.41
N ILE A 217 -8.03 9.87 -5.35
CA ILE A 217 -9.43 10.31 -5.34
C ILE A 217 -9.54 11.82 -5.60
N ILE A 218 -8.74 12.63 -4.91
CA ILE A 218 -8.78 14.09 -5.01
C ILE A 218 -8.30 14.58 -6.37
N SER A 219 -7.26 13.97 -6.95
CA SER A 219 -6.78 14.31 -8.30
C SER A 219 -7.81 14.08 -9.41
N THR A 220 -8.80 13.22 -9.18
CA THR A 220 -9.87 12.90 -10.14
C THR A 220 -11.24 13.43 -9.72
N PHE A 221 -11.30 14.17 -8.62
CA PHE A 221 -12.53 14.73 -8.10
C PHE A 221 -13.04 15.87 -8.98
N GLN A 222 -14.31 15.81 -9.33
CA GLN A 222 -14.99 16.81 -10.15
C GLN A 222 -16.38 17.10 -9.60
N ALA A 223 -16.75 18.39 -9.52
CA ALA A 223 -18.12 18.80 -9.24
C ALA A 223 -19.06 18.47 -10.42
N ARG A 224 -20.30 18.07 -10.14
CA ARG A 224 -21.33 17.73 -11.14
C ARG A 224 -22.61 18.53 -10.95
#